data_AF-A0A5J4N4M7-F1
#
_entry.id   AF-A0A5J4N4M7-F1
#
_cell.length_a   1.000
_cell.length_b   1.000
_cell.length_c   1.000
_cell.angle_alpha   90.00
_cell.angle_beta   90.00
_cell.angle_gamma   90.00
#
_symmetry.space_group_name_H-M   'P 1'
#
loop_
_entity.id
_entity.type
_entity.pdbx_description
1 polymer ?
#
loop_
_entity_poly.entity_id
_entity_poly.type
_entity_poly.pdbx_seq_one_letter_code
_entity_poly.pdbx_strand_id
1 'polypeptide(L)'
;MKIENHDKNLDSVLVHKATPEYLQDLLKDKKQLQNFPNIFLHLEIILEKEITRVRERLFHLNESFRKSENELPEPAGNITTLQEKVFVPVKENPNYNFVGRLLGPRGLTAKQLEQDLECKIMVRGRGSLRDKKKVSYSL
;
A
#
# COMPACT_ATOMS: atom_id res chain seq x y z
N MET A 1 -24.17 -20.24 -33.35
CA MET A 1 -22.79 -20.38 -32.87
C MET A 1 -22.49 -19.19 -31.98
N LYS A 2 -22.81 -19.30 -30.68
CA LYS A 2 -22.53 -18.25 -29.69
C LYS A 2 -21.21 -18.58 -29.03
N ILE A 3 -20.26 -17.66 -29.14
CA ILE A 3 -18.92 -17.76 -28.54
C ILE A 3 -19.10 -17.44 -27.06
N GLU A 4 -19.10 -18.46 -26.20
CA GLU A 4 -19.13 -18.29 -24.75
C GLU A 4 -17.71 -18.19 -24.18
N ASN A 5 -17.42 -17.02 -23.61
CA ASN A 5 -16.75 -16.82 -22.32
C ASN A 5 -15.48 -17.66 -22.02
N HIS A 6 -14.35 -17.28 -22.61
CA HIS A 6 -13.03 -17.80 -22.24
C HIS A 6 -12.29 -16.98 -21.17
N ASP A 7 -12.75 -15.77 -20.83
CA ASP A 7 -12.03 -14.84 -19.95
C ASP A 7 -12.10 -15.19 -18.46
N LYS A 8 -13.17 -15.87 -17.99
CA LYS A 8 -13.36 -16.18 -16.56
C LYS A 8 -12.38 -17.23 -16.01
N ASN A 9 -11.72 -18.00 -16.88
CA ASN A 9 -10.79 -19.04 -16.46
C ASN A 9 -9.41 -18.47 -16.09
N LEU A 10 -8.93 -17.48 -16.85
CA LEU A 10 -7.60 -16.90 -16.67
C LEU A 10 -7.44 -16.21 -15.32
N ASP A 11 -8.47 -15.48 -14.88
CA ASP A 11 -8.45 -14.84 -13.56
C ASP A 11 -8.40 -15.86 -12.41
N SER A 12 -9.09 -16.99 -12.54
CA SER A 12 -9.08 -18.07 -11.53
C SER A 12 -7.72 -18.78 -11.41
N VAL A 13 -6.97 -18.91 -12.51
CA VAL A 13 -5.62 -19.49 -12.50
C VAL A 13 -4.61 -18.51 -11.91
N LEU A 14 -4.73 -17.22 -12.19
CA LEU A 14 -3.89 -16.18 -11.62
C LEU A 14 -4.15 -15.98 -10.12
N VAL A 15 -5.41 -16.18 -9.68
CA VAL A 15 -5.79 -16.19 -8.25
C VAL A 15 -4.98 -17.20 -7.44
N HIS A 16 -4.70 -18.39 -7.97
CA HIS A 16 -4.00 -19.47 -7.26
C HIS A 16 -2.48 -19.30 -7.24
N LYS A 17 -1.93 -18.33 -8.00
CA LYS A 17 -0.50 -18.04 -8.07
C LYS A 17 -0.03 -16.93 -7.13
N ALA A 18 -0.94 -16.18 -6.49
CA ALA A 18 -0.56 -15.12 -5.57
C ALA A 18 -0.05 -15.68 -4.23
N THR A 19 1.14 -16.29 -4.26
CA THR A 19 1.85 -16.83 -3.11
C THR A 19 3.01 -15.90 -2.73
N PRO A 20 3.48 -15.91 -1.47
CA PRO A 20 4.65 -15.13 -1.07
C PRO A 20 5.90 -15.49 -1.87
N GLU A 21 6.04 -16.75 -2.30
CA GLU A 21 7.13 -17.21 -3.17
C GLU A 21 7.05 -16.56 -4.55
N TYR A 22 5.86 -16.52 -5.16
CA TYR A 22 5.65 -15.88 -6.44
C TYR A 22 5.97 -14.38 -6.39
N LEU A 23 5.57 -13.70 -5.31
CA LEU A 23 5.94 -12.30 -5.10
C LEU A 23 7.46 -12.10 -5.02
N GLN A 24 8.19 -13.02 -4.36
CA GLN A 24 9.65 -12.95 -4.31
C GLN A 24 10.26 -13.06 -5.70
N ASP A 25 9.74 -13.96 -6.54
CA ASP A 25 10.24 -14.14 -7.89
C ASP A 25 9.97 -12.90 -8.76
N LEU A 26 8.77 -12.31 -8.70
CA LEU A 26 8.48 -11.04 -9.37
C LEU A 26 9.42 -9.90 -8.94
N LEU A 27 9.80 -9.85 -7.66
CA LEU A 27 10.75 -8.86 -7.15
C LEU A 27 12.20 -9.11 -7.64
N LYS A 28 12.58 -10.37 -7.86
CA LYS A 28 13.87 -10.72 -8.48
C LYS A 28 13.89 -10.30 -9.94
N ASP A 29 12.83 -10.60 -10.69
CA ASP A 29 12.68 -10.21 -12.10
C ASP A 29 12.74 -8.68 -12.25
N LYS A 30 12.08 -7.95 -11.33
CA LYS A 30 12.14 -6.49 -11.29
C LYS A 30 13.58 -6.00 -11.12
N LYS A 31 14.34 -6.62 -10.23
CA LYS A 31 15.75 -6.27 -10.01
C LYS A 31 16.61 -6.56 -11.24
N GLN A 32 16.33 -7.62 -11.98
CA GLN A 32 17.04 -7.92 -13.23
C GLN A 32 16.70 -6.92 -14.34
N LEU A 33 15.42 -6.55 -14.50
CA LEU A 33 15.00 -5.54 -15.48
C LEU A 33 15.61 -4.17 -15.21
N GLN A 34 15.86 -3.80 -13.95
CA GLN A 34 16.54 -2.56 -13.59
C GLN A 34 17.99 -2.48 -14.09
N ASN A 35 18.63 -3.60 -14.43
CA ASN A 35 19.96 -3.61 -15.05
C ASN A 35 19.92 -3.19 -16.54
N PHE A 36 18.73 -3.13 -17.15
CA PHE A 36 18.50 -2.81 -18.56
C PHE A 36 17.50 -1.65 -18.71
N PRO A 37 17.85 -0.43 -18.22
CA PRO A 37 16.93 0.70 -18.22
C PRO A 37 16.53 1.07 -19.66
N ASN A 38 15.26 1.44 -19.83
CA ASN A 38 14.65 1.91 -21.09
C ASN A 38 14.63 0.91 -22.26
N ILE A 39 15.05 -0.34 -22.08
CA ILE A 39 14.99 -1.37 -23.13
C ILE A 39 13.62 -2.05 -23.15
N PHE A 40 13.04 -2.30 -21.97
CA PHE A 40 11.82 -3.09 -21.81
C PHE A 40 10.69 -2.33 -21.08
N LEU A 41 10.34 -1.14 -21.58
CA LEU A 41 9.33 -0.27 -20.96
C LEU A 41 8.00 -0.98 -20.67
N HIS A 42 7.48 -1.73 -21.65
CA HIS A 42 6.19 -2.42 -21.48
C HIS A 42 6.27 -3.59 -20.50
N LEU A 43 7.39 -4.34 -20.47
CA LEU A 43 7.56 -5.43 -19.52
C LEU A 43 7.68 -4.91 -18.09
N GLU A 44 8.37 -3.79 -17.89
CA GLU A 44 8.45 -3.14 -16.58
C GLU A 44 7.07 -2.72 -16.07
N ILE A 45 6.23 -2.12 -16.92
CA ILE A 45 4.86 -1.75 -16.57
C ILE A 45 4.01 -2.98 -16.20
N ILE A 46 4.09 -4.05 -17.00
CA ILE A 46 3.31 -5.27 -16.76
C ILE A 46 3.76 -5.93 -15.45
N LEU A 47 5.07 -6.01 -15.22
CA LEU A 47 5.62 -6.59 -13.99
C LEU A 47 5.20 -5.78 -12.76
N GLU A 48 5.24 -4.44 -12.83
CA GLU A 48 4.82 -3.60 -11.71
C GLU A 48 3.32 -3.75 -11.39
N LYS A 49 2.49 -3.87 -12.43
CA LYS A 49 1.06 -4.17 -12.27
C LYS A 49 0.84 -5.50 -11.57
N GLU A 50 1.56 -6.55 -11.98
CA GLU A 50 1.42 -7.88 -11.37
C GLU A 50 1.94 -7.91 -9.92
N ILE A 51 3.07 -7.26 -9.64
CA ILE A 51 3.57 -7.09 -8.26
C ILE A 51 2.50 -6.40 -7.40
N THR A 52 1.84 -5.36 -7.92
CA THR A 52 0.77 -4.64 -7.21
C THR A 52 -0.41 -5.58 -6.94
N ARG A 53 -0.90 -6.30 -7.95
CA ARG A 53 -2.00 -7.27 -7.84
C ARG A 53 -1.72 -8.36 -6.79
N VAL A 54 -0.53 -8.98 -6.83
CA VAL A 54 -0.16 -10.05 -5.90
C VAL A 54 -0.01 -9.51 -4.47
N ARG A 55 0.53 -8.29 -4.32
CA ARG A 55 0.66 -7.65 -3.01
C ARG A 55 -0.66 -7.25 -2.41
N GLU A 56 -1.55 -6.68 -3.19
CA GLU A 56 -2.94 -6.46 -2.79
C GLU A 56 -3.50 -7.78 -2.27
N ARG A 57 -3.43 -8.86 -3.05
CA ARG A 57 -4.00 -10.14 -2.64
C ARG A 57 -3.38 -10.76 -1.38
N LEU A 58 -2.06 -10.70 -1.21
CA LEU A 58 -1.34 -11.26 -0.07
C LEU A 58 -1.44 -10.40 1.20
N PHE A 59 -1.47 -9.08 1.03
CA PHE A 59 -1.41 -8.10 2.11
C PHE A 59 -2.68 -7.29 2.27
N HIS A 60 -3.80 -7.70 1.66
CA HIS A 60 -5.16 -7.32 2.06
C HIS A 60 -5.40 -7.80 3.50
N LEU A 61 -4.69 -7.18 4.44
CA LEU A 61 -5.04 -7.09 5.83
C LEU A 61 -6.33 -6.29 5.89
N ASN A 62 -7.40 -7.02 6.14
CA ASN A 62 -8.71 -6.55 6.57
C ASN A 62 -9.66 -6.15 5.43
N GLU A 63 -10.44 -7.15 5.04
CA GLU A 63 -11.83 -7.07 4.59
C GLU A 63 -12.68 -6.01 5.36
N SER A 64 -12.23 -5.54 6.53
CA SER A 64 -12.86 -4.50 7.35
C SER A 64 -12.66 -3.05 6.86
N PHE A 65 -11.71 -2.75 5.97
CA PHE A 65 -11.54 -1.40 5.40
C PHE A 65 -12.14 -1.25 4.00
N ARG A 66 -12.68 -2.33 3.42
CA ARG A 66 -13.61 -2.23 2.30
C ARG A 66 -14.91 -1.67 2.85
N LYS A 67 -14.89 -0.34 3.03
CA LYS A 67 -15.99 0.61 3.03
C LYS A 67 -17.29 -0.11 2.65
N SER A 68 -18.02 -0.55 3.66
CA SER A 68 -19.46 -0.76 3.53
C SER A 68 -19.99 0.53 2.93
N GLU A 69 -20.49 0.45 1.70
CA GLU A 69 -21.22 1.50 1.00
C GLU A 69 -20.46 2.82 0.81
N ASN A 70 -19.85 2.91 -0.37
CA ASN A 70 -18.86 3.91 -0.73
C ASN A 70 -19.43 4.90 -1.76
N GLU A 71 -20.56 5.53 -1.44
CA GLU A 71 -21.07 6.68 -2.18
C GLU A 71 -21.02 7.89 -1.23
N LEU A 72 -19.93 8.65 -1.32
CA LEU A 72 -19.91 9.97 -0.73
C LEU A 72 -21.01 10.80 -1.42
N PRO A 73 -21.79 11.59 -0.67
CA PRO A 73 -22.79 12.46 -1.28
C PRO A 73 -22.12 13.46 -2.23
N GLU A 74 -22.89 14.00 -3.16
CA GLU A 74 -22.39 15.07 -4.03
C GLU A 74 -21.79 16.21 -3.19
N PRO A 75 -20.64 16.75 -3.61
CA PRO A 75 -19.95 17.79 -2.85
C PRO A 75 -20.86 19.03 -2.74
N ALA A 76 -21.22 19.38 -1.52
CA ALA A 76 -22.03 20.56 -1.22
C ALA A 76 -21.27 21.50 -0.28
N GLY A 77 -21.22 22.80 -0.63
CA GLY A 77 -20.61 23.84 0.19
C GLY A 77 -19.14 24.12 -0.10
N ASN A 78 -18.47 24.77 0.86
CA ASN A 78 -17.08 25.22 0.71
C ASN A 78 -16.09 24.10 1.05
N ILE A 79 -14.98 24.03 0.31
CA ILE A 79 -13.89 23.08 0.57
C ILE A 79 -13.31 23.35 1.96
N THR A 80 -13.41 22.36 2.85
CA THR A 80 -12.91 22.44 4.22
C THR A 80 -11.89 21.34 4.46
N THR A 81 -10.81 21.66 5.18
CA THR A 81 -9.79 20.66 5.56
C THR A 81 -10.00 20.24 7.01
N LEU A 82 -10.22 18.95 7.24
CA LEU A 82 -10.33 18.36 8.57
C LEU A 82 -9.03 17.69 8.97
N GLN A 83 -8.61 17.87 10.22
CA GLN A 83 -7.42 17.23 10.78
C GLN A 83 -7.74 16.62 12.14
N GLU A 84 -7.45 15.33 12.30
CA GLU A 84 -7.59 14.60 13.56
C GLU A 84 -6.21 14.17 14.07
N LYS A 85 -5.98 14.32 15.39
CA LYS A 85 -4.73 13.90 16.05
C LYS A 85 -4.98 12.65 16.87
N VAL A 86 -4.50 11.52 16.37
CA VAL A 86 -4.53 10.24 17.08
C VAL A 86 -3.20 10.00 17.80
N PHE A 87 -3.24 9.80 19.11
CA PHE A 87 -2.05 9.51 19.93
C PHE A 87 -1.73 8.02 19.94
N VAL A 88 -0.45 7.69 19.75
CA VAL A 88 0.03 6.30 19.82
C VAL A 88 0.25 5.88 21.28
N PRO A 89 -0.27 4.72 21.73
CA PRO A 89 -0.18 4.26 23.12
C PRO A 89 1.20 3.66 23.44
N VAL A 90 2.26 4.45 23.29
CA VAL A 90 3.66 4.04 23.56
C VAL A 90 3.94 3.79 25.04
N LYS A 91 3.12 4.33 25.95
CA LYS A 91 3.29 4.13 27.41
C LYS A 91 2.89 2.72 27.84
N GLU A 92 1.81 2.20 27.26
CA GLU A 92 1.27 0.86 27.54
C GLU A 92 2.11 -0.22 26.87
N ASN A 93 2.60 0.06 25.66
CA ASN A 93 3.35 -0.89 24.85
C ASN A 93 4.69 -0.27 24.37
N PRO A 94 5.67 -0.07 25.27
CA PRO A 94 6.92 0.61 24.93
C PRO A 94 7.80 -0.17 23.94
N ASN A 95 7.64 -1.49 23.87
CA ASN A 95 8.44 -2.37 23.01
C ASN A 95 7.83 -2.57 21.61
N TYR A 96 6.64 -2.03 21.35
CA TYR A 96 5.96 -2.21 20.07
C TYR A 96 6.24 -1.06 19.10
N ASN A 97 6.58 -1.40 17.84
CA ASN A 97 6.85 -0.40 16.80
C ASN A 97 5.59 -0.07 15.99
N PHE A 98 4.74 0.78 16.55
CA PHE A 98 3.51 1.25 15.90
C PHE A 98 3.79 1.95 14.56
N VAL A 99 4.76 2.87 14.52
CA VAL A 99 5.08 3.65 13.32
C VAL A 99 5.59 2.74 12.21
N GLY A 100 6.48 1.80 12.53
CA GLY A 100 6.99 0.83 11.55
C GLY A 100 5.90 -0.09 11.01
N ARG A 101 4.95 -0.51 11.85
CA ARG A 101 3.81 -1.32 11.42
C ARG A 101 2.84 -0.53 10.53
N LEU A 102 2.54 0.71 10.89
CA LEU A 102 1.64 1.59 10.13
C LEU A 102 2.21 1.93 8.74
N LEU A 103 3.49 2.30 8.68
CA LEU A 103 4.14 2.63 7.41
C LEU A 103 4.34 1.40 6.53
N GLY A 104 4.71 0.27 7.13
CA GLY A 104 5.03 -0.95 6.41
C GLY A 104 6.31 -0.83 5.55
N PRO A 105 6.63 -1.85 4.74
CA PRO A 105 7.83 -1.88 3.93
C PRO A 105 7.81 -0.73 2.91
N ARG A 106 8.87 0.10 2.91
CA ARG A 106 9.01 1.28 2.05
C ARG A 106 7.86 2.30 2.17
N GLY A 107 7.10 2.29 3.26
CA GLY A 107 5.95 3.18 3.44
C GLY A 107 4.72 2.78 2.62
N LEU A 108 4.69 1.58 2.04
CA LEU A 108 3.66 1.19 1.08
C LEU A 108 2.31 0.92 1.74
N THR A 109 2.29 0.46 2.99
CA THR A 109 1.04 0.25 3.73
C THR A 109 0.35 1.59 4.01
N ALA A 110 1.11 2.60 4.44
CA ALA A 110 0.54 3.93 4.67
C ALA A 110 0.05 4.58 3.36
N LYS A 111 0.83 4.46 2.27
CA LYS A 111 0.41 4.99 0.95
C LYS A 111 -0.88 4.34 0.45
N GLN A 112 -1.01 3.03 0.61
CA GLN A 112 -2.23 2.33 0.24
C GLN A 112 -3.41 2.82 1.06
N LEU A 113 -3.24 2.98 2.37
CA LEU A 113 -4.27 3.48 3.26
C LEU A 113 -4.70 4.91 2.93
N GLU A 114 -3.76 5.79 2.57
CA GLU A 114 -4.04 7.14 2.07
C GLU A 114 -4.86 7.12 0.78
N GLN A 115 -4.55 6.19 -0.14
CA GLN A 115 -5.28 6.04 -1.41
C GLN A 115 -6.69 5.48 -1.20
N ASP A 116 -6.84 4.47 -0.35
CA ASP A 116 -8.14 3.82 -0.11
C ASP A 116 -9.12 4.72 0.65
N LEU A 117 -8.60 5.56 1.56
CA LEU A 117 -9.40 6.49 2.36
C LEU A 117 -9.47 7.91 1.77
N GLU A 118 -8.77 8.17 0.68
CA GLU A 118 -8.60 9.50 0.08
C GLU A 118 -8.19 10.57 1.10
N CYS A 119 -7.34 10.18 2.05
CA CYS A 119 -6.91 11.02 3.16
C CYS A 119 -5.38 11.11 3.23
N LYS A 120 -4.88 12.12 3.95
CA LYS A 120 -3.43 12.32 4.16
C LYS A 120 -3.03 11.93 5.57
N ILE A 121 -2.13 10.97 5.69
CA ILE A 121 -1.64 10.43 6.96
C ILE A 121 -0.25 11.01 7.25
N MET A 122 -0.08 11.62 8.42
CA MET A 122 1.19 12.23 8.82
C MET A 122 1.62 11.74 10.20
N VAL A 123 2.76 11.05 10.27
CA VAL A 123 3.39 10.69 11.55
C VAL A 123 4.23 11.86 12.06
N ARG A 124 3.88 12.39 13.24
CA ARG A 124 4.53 13.57 13.86
C ARG A 124 4.79 13.31 15.34
N GLY A 125 5.71 14.08 15.92
CA GLY A 125 5.97 14.11 17.37
C GLY A 125 7.29 13.47 17.80
N ARG A 126 7.48 13.35 19.12
CA ARG A 126 8.71 12.78 19.69
C ARG A 126 8.83 11.30 19.32
N GLY A 127 9.95 10.92 18.72
CA GLY A 127 10.19 9.55 18.25
C GLY A 127 9.61 9.23 16.87
N SER A 128 9.04 10.22 16.15
CA SER A 128 8.57 10.00 14.77
C SER A 128 9.72 9.87 13.75
N LEU A 129 10.89 10.43 14.05
CA LEU A 129 12.09 10.23 13.25
C LEU A 129 12.82 8.94 13.64
N ARG A 130 13.24 8.18 12.62
CA ARG A 130 14.07 6.99 12.78
C ARG A 130 15.40 7.30 13.47
N ASP A 131 16.01 8.42 13.10
CA ASP A 131 17.28 8.87 13.67
C ASP A 131 17.03 9.74 14.91
N LYS A 132 17.13 9.14 16.10
CA LYS A 132 17.00 9.86 17.38
C LYS A 132 18.03 11.00 17.54
N LYS A 133 19.18 10.90 16.86
CA LYS A 133 20.25 11.92 16.89
C LYS A 133 19.97 13.15 16.01
N LYS A 134 19.06 13.06 15.03
CA LYS A 134 18.68 14.18 14.15
C LYS A 134 17.54 15.02 14.73
N VAL A 135 16.99 14.64 15.89
CA VAL A 135 16.06 15.48 16.64
C VAL A 135 16.87 16.52 17.43
N SER A 136 17.67 17.31 16.72
CA SER A 136 18.36 18.47 17.27
C SER A 136 17.34 19.60 17.38
N TYR A 137 17.12 20.05 18.61
CA TYR A 137 16.30 21.20 18.95
C TYR A 137 16.63 22.38 18.02
N SER A 138 15.71 22.69 17.11
CA SER A 138 15.60 24.05 16.59
C SER A 138 15.07 24.88 17.76
N LEU A 139 15.99 25.57 18.45
CA LEU A 139 15.67 26.72 19.29
C LEU A 139 15.11 27.84 18.41
#